data_AF-A0A8H7GZC5-F1
#
_entry.id   AF-A0A8H7GZC5-F1
#
_cell.length_a   1.000
_cell.length_b   1.000
_cell.length_c   1.000
_cell.angle_alpha   90.00
_cell.angle_beta   90.00
_cell.angle_gamma   90.00
#
_symmetry.space_group_name_H-M   'P 1'
#
loop_
_entity.id
_entity.type
_entity.pdbx_description
1 polymer ?
#
loop_
_entity_poly.entity_id
_entity_poly.type
_entity_poly.pdbx_seq_one_letter_code
_entity_poly.pdbx_strand_id
1 'polypeptide(L)'
;MVQGKFAEKQVIPTCFVVGGVYVSKSHTNQQADESEKYPPKIQKLFAPRLPILYKEPIDQPPEKRASHIISSIKPWKLQIDQYKAQFGQSKSPGEITKSRQDQHAESYQRQLHEWEDTDAFAENKFLKDPYCTVFVARLYYSMTELDLSRTFAQYGSIDSVRIVRHTETGASRGYGFVVFERDVDAKNCIRELAPTGLAVEPPAGVLKKEKFLSIWSADD
;
A
#
# COMPACT_ATOMS: atom_id res chain seq x y z
N MET A 1 -31.88 -36.84 -19.50
CA MET A 1 -31.27 -38.18 -19.39
C MET A 1 -29.80 -38.02 -19.01
N VAL A 2 -29.51 -37.78 -17.72
CA VAL A 2 -28.19 -38.00 -17.09
C VAL A 2 -28.49 -38.27 -15.62
N GLN A 3 -28.36 -39.52 -15.19
CA GLN A 3 -28.47 -39.92 -13.79
C GLN A 3 -27.08 -39.88 -13.16
N GLY A 4 -26.89 -39.02 -12.16
CA GLY A 4 -25.69 -39.02 -11.33
C GLY A 4 -25.77 -40.14 -10.30
N LYS A 5 -25.01 -41.22 -10.54
CA LYS A 5 -24.81 -42.33 -9.60
C LYS A 5 -23.92 -41.85 -8.45
N PHE A 6 -24.46 -41.76 -7.24
CA PHE A 6 -23.65 -41.54 -6.04
C PHE A 6 -23.12 -42.89 -5.55
N ALA A 7 -21.80 -42.99 -5.42
CA ALA A 7 -21.07 -44.21 -5.15
C ALA A 7 -21.39 -44.77 -3.74
N GLU A 8 -21.99 -45.94 -3.72
CA GLU A 8 -22.15 -46.79 -2.54
C GLU A 8 -20.81 -47.46 -2.23
N LYS A 9 -20.06 -46.92 -1.26
CA LYS A 9 -18.82 -47.54 -0.79
C LYS A 9 -19.17 -48.78 0.05
N GLN A 10 -19.00 -49.91 -0.60
CA GLN A 10 -18.80 -51.24 -0.02
C GLN A 10 -17.81 -51.19 1.15
N VAL A 11 -18.26 -51.61 2.34
CA VAL A 11 -17.36 -51.99 3.44
C VAL A 11 -17.47 -53.50 3.60
N ILE A 12 -16.43 -54.18 3.15
CA ILE A 12 -16.28 -55.63 3.17
C ILE A 12 -16.09 -56.07 4.63
N PRO A 13 -16.92 -56.97 5.19
CA PRO A 13 -16.71 -57.47 6.54
C PRO A 13 -15.60 -58.53 6.50
N THR A 14 -14.44 -58.23 7.09
CA THR A 14 -13.43 -59.24 7.40
C THR A 14 -13.97 -60.14 8.52
N CYS A 15 -14.41 -61.34 8.15
CA CYS A 15 -14.72 -62.41 9.09
C CYS A 15 -13.44 -62.90 9.77
N PHE A 16 -13.34 -62.77 11.09
CA PHE A 16 -12.35 -63.47 11.90
C PHE A 16 -13.09 -64.43 12.83
N VAL A 17 -12.82 -65.74 12.69
CA VAL A 17 -13.44 -66.82 13.48
C VAL A 17 -12.57 -67.07 14.70
N VAL A 18 -13.05 -66.69 15.88
CA VAL A 18 -12.72 -67.37 17.13
C VAL A 18 -13.99 -67.38 18.00
N GLY A 19 -14.59 -68.56 18.17
CA GLY A 19 -15.65 -68.79 19.16
C GLY A 19 -17.02 -68.21 18.84
N GLY A 20 -17.72 -68.78 17.84
CA GLY A 20 -19.16 -69.09 17.94
C GLY A 20 -20.19 -68.01 18.30
N VAL A 21 -19.91 -66.70 18.20
CA VAL A 21 -20.93 -65.64 18.34
C VAL A 21 -20.63 -64.51 17.35
N TYR A 22 -21.50 -64.35 16.34
CA TYR A 22 -21.47 -63.22 15.43
C TYR A 22 -21.97 -61.96 16.16
N VAL A 23 -21.10 -60.98 16.39
CA VAL A 23 -21.52 -59.61 16.73
C VAL A 23 -21.01 -58.68 15.63
N SER A 24 -21.90 -58.33 14.72
CA SER A 24 -21.71 -57.28 13.73
C SER A 24 -21.55 -55.93 14.44
N LYS A 25 -20.31 -55.49 14.67
CA LYS A 25 -20.05 -54.08 15.00
C LYS A 25 -20.19 -53.28 13.71
N SER A 26 -21.40 -52.80 13.44
CA SER A 26 -21.59 -51.67 12.54
C SER A 26 -20.78 -50.50 13.11
N HIS A 27 -19.85 -49.96 12.32
CA HIS A 27 -19.39 -48.59 12.51
C HIS A 27 -20.58 -47.66 12.21
N THR A 28 -21.53 -47.62 13.13
CA THR A 28 -22.47 -46.51 13.25
C THR A 28 -21.65 -45.37 13.82
N ASN A 29 -21.70 -44.23 13.14
CA ASN A 29 -21.11 -42.98 13.58
C ASN A 29 -21.56 -42.73 15.03
N GLN A 30 -20.68 -43.03 15.98
CA GLN A 30 -20.92 -42.86 17.41
C GLN A 30 -20.85 -41.37 17.72
N GLN A 31 -21.85 -40.63 17.28
CA GLN A 31 -22.28 -39.46 18.03
C GLN A 31 -22.99 -40.05 19.27
N ALA A 32 -22.20 -40.51 20.25
CA ALA A 32 -22.72 -40.94 21.53
C ALA A 32 -23.61 -39.81 22.04
N ASP A 33 -24.84 -40.15 22.42
CA ASP A 33 -25.81 -39.21 22.93
C ASP A 33 -25.20 -38.51 24.16
N GLU A 34 -24.72 -37.28 24.00
CA GLU A 34 -24.11 -36.45 25.07
C GLU A 34 -25.09 -36.27 26.26
N SER A 35 -26.34 -36.73 26.12
CA SER A 35 -27.31 -36.89 27.21
C SER A 35 -26.83 -37.85 28.31
N GLU A 36 -26.08 -38.91 27.99
CA GLU A 36 -25.63 -39.91 28.99
C GLU A 36 -24.50 -39.38 29.91
N LYS A 37 -23.88 -38.25 29.55
CA LYS A 37 -22.73 -37.65 30.23
C LYS A 37 -23.04 -37.08 31.61
N TYR A 38 -24.28 -36.69 31.85
CA TYR A 38 -24.66 -35.97 33.06
C TYR A 38 -25.49 -36.85 34.01
N PRO A 39 -25.44 -36.62 35.34
CA PRO A 39 -26.31 -37.31 36.30
C PRO A 39 -27.80 -37.18 35.92
N PRO A 40 -28.66 -38.14 36.32
CA PRO A 40 -30.06 -38.21 35.89
C PRO A 40 -30.89 -36.97 36.26
N LYS A 41 -30.45 -36.21 37.27
CA LYS A 41 -31.07 -34.93 37.65
C LYS A 41 -30.85 -33.84 36.61
N ILE A 42 -29.67 -33.80 35.98
CA ILE A 42 -29.31 -32.84 34.93
C ILE A 42 -29.89 -33.28 33.60
N GLN A 43 -29.90 -34.59 33.30
CA GLN A 43 -30.55 -35.15 32.10
C GLN A 43 -32.03 -34.76 32.00
N LYS A 44 -32.74 -34.76 33.13
CA LYS A 44 -34.14 -34.34 33.21
C LYS A 44 -34.37 -32.87 32.84
N LEU A 45 -33.38 -31.99 33.04
CA LEU A 45 -33.48 -30.58 32.67
C LEU A 45 -33.46 -30.40 31.14
N PHE A 46 -32.80 -31.32 30.44
CA PHE A 46 -32.71 -31.34 28.98
C PHE A 46 -33.74 -32.30 28.36
N ALA A 47 -34.78 -32.70 29.10
CA ALA A 47 -35.87 -33.49 28.54
C ALA A 47 -36.44 -32.74 27.33
N PRO A 48 -36.62 -33.41 26.18
CA PRO A 48 -37.08 -32.74 24.97
C PRO A 48 -38.48 -32.17 25.20
N ARG A 49 -38.81 -31.11 24.46
CA ARG A 49 -40.18 -30.59 24.45
C ARG A 49 -41.13 -31.67 23.95
N LEU A 50 -42.39 -31.58 24.38
CA LEU A 50 -43.45 -32.41 23.82
C LEU A 50 -43.44 -32.31 22.28
N PRO A 51 -43.67 -33.43 21.56
CA PRO A 51 -43.75 -33.42 20.11
C PRO A 51 -44.75 -32.36 19.63
N ILE A 52 -44.34 -31.56 18.66
CA ILE A 52 -45.22 -30.56 18.06
C ILE A 52 -46.35 -31.25 17.30
N LEU A 53 -47.56 -30.70 17.41
CA LEU A 53 -48.69 -31.19 16.63
C LEU A 53 -48.46 -30.85 15.16
N TYR A 54 -48.55 -31.86 14.30
CA TYR A 54 -48.52 -31.66 12.87
C TYR A 54 -49.73 -30.81 12.44
N LYS A 55 -49.45 -29.78 11.63
CA LYS A 55 -50.46 -29.01 10.91
C LYS A 55 -50.09 -29.03 9.44
N GLU A 56 -51.10 -29.03 8.58
CA GLU A 56 -50.88 -28.97 7.14
C GLU A 56 -50.15 -27.67 6.76
N PRO A 57 -49.12 -27.74 5.90
CA PRO A 57 -48.43 -26.54 5.40
C PRO A 57 -49.38 -25.63 4.61
N ILE A 58 -49.26 -24.31 4.83
CA ILE A 58 -49.97 -23.29 4.04
C ILE A 58 -49.31 -23.10 2.66
N ASP A 59 -48.04 -23.49 2.55
CA ASP A 59 -47.23 -23.31 1.34
C ASP A 59 -47.51 -24.34 0.25
N GLN A 60 -47.07 -24.01 -0.96
CA GLN A 60 -47.06 -24.96 -2.05
C GLN A 60 -46.00 -26.06 -1.83
N PRO A 61 -46.32 -27.32 -2.17
CA PRO A 61 -45.38 -28.42 -2.10
C PRO A 61 -44.19 -28.17 -3.03
N PRO A 62 -42.98 -28.67 -2.69
CA PRO A 62 -41.74 -28.38 -3.42
C PRO A 62 -41.83 -28.71 -4.92
N GLU A 63 -42.60 -29.73 -5.30
CA GLU A 63 -42.83 -30.12 -6.69
C GLU A 63 -43.53 -29.04 -7.54
N LYS A 64 -44.32 -28.18 -6.90
CA LYS A 64 -45.07 -27.09 -7.55
C LYS A 64 -44.40 -25.73 -7.38
N ARG A 65 -43.27 -25.66 -6.67
CA ARG A 65 -42.52 -24.41 -6.49
C ARG A 65 -41.77 -24.09 -7.77
N ALA A 66 -42.32 -23.19 -8.58
CA ALA A 66 -41.68 -22.65 -9.77
C ALA A 66 -41.79 -21.12 -9.81
N SER A 67 -40.75 -20.44 -10.30
CA SER A 67 -40.83 -19.01 -10.60
C SER A 67 -41.64 -18.78 -11.88
N HIS A 68 -42.11 -17.54 -12.06
CA HIS A 68 -42.85 -17.15 -13.25
C HIS A 68 -42.01 -17.31 -14.52
N ILE A 69 -42.68 -17.58 -15.64
CA ILE A 69 -42.05 -17.65 -16.96
C ILE A 69 -41.46 -16.27 -17.31
N ILE A 70 -40.17 -16.22 -17.60
CA ILE A 70 -39.49 -14.98 -17.99
C ILE A 70 -39.93 -14.59 -19.41
N SER A 71 -40.48 -13.38 -19.56
CA SER A 71 -40.86 -12.82 -20.86
C SER A 71 -39.66 -12.34 -21.67
N SER A 72 -39.80 -12.26 -23.00
CA SER A 72 -38.75 -11.69 -23.86
C SER A 72 -38.50 -10.21 -23.56
N ILE A 73 -37.24 -9.78 -23.69
CA ILE A 73 -36.84 -8.37 -23.56
C ILE A 73 -37.22 -7.51 -24.77
N LYS A 74 -37.64 -8.14 -25.88
CA LYS A 74 -37.94 -7.45 -27.16
C LYS A 74 -38.94 -6.28 -27.04
N PRO A 75 -40.02 -6.35 -26.25
CA PRO A 75 -40.96 -5.24 -26.09
C PRO A 75 -40.32 -3.96 -25.50
N TRP A 76 -39.23 -4.10 -24.74
CA TRP A 76 -38.58 -3.01 -24.02
C TRP A 76 -37.67 -2.16 -24.93
N LYS A 77 -37.43 -2.59 -26.17
CA LYS A 77 -36.52 -1.89 -27.08
C LYS A 77 -36.91 -0.43 -27.29
N LEU A 78 -38.20 -0.15 -27.47
CA LEU A 78 -38.69 1.22 -27.68
C LEU A 78 -38.38 2.13 -26.49
N GLN A 79 -38.56 1.60 -25.27
CA GLN A 79 -38.31 2.34 -24.03
C GLN A 79 -36.80 2.58 -23.82
N ILE A 80 -35.96 1.61 -24.18
CA ILE A 80 -34.50 1.76 -24.13
C ILE A 80 -34.02 2.83 -25.11
N ASP A 81 -34.57 2.83 -26.33
CA ASP A 81 -34.20 3.80 -27.35
C ASP A 81 -34.64 5.23 -26.94
N GLN A 82 -35.83 5.37 -26.33
CA GLN A 82 -36.29 6.62 -25.72
C GLN A 82 -35.38 7.09 -24.58
N TYR A 83 -35.02 6.19 -23.66
CA TYR A 83 -34.12 6.49 -22.55
C TYR A 83 -32.75 6.98 -23.02
N LYS A 84 -32.17 6.30 -24.01
CA LYS A 84 -30.88 6.69 -24.61
C LYS A 84 -30.97 8.06 -25.30
N ALA A 85 -32.09 8.37 -25.93
CA ALA A 85 -32.31 9.68 -26.54
C ALA A 85 -32.41 10.80 -25.50
N GLN A 86 -33.04 10.52 -24.35
CA GLN A 86 -33.22 11.48 -23.28
C GLN A 86 -31.93 11.77 -22.50
N PHE A 87 -31.13 10.75 -22.19
CA PHE A 87 -29.99 10.87 -21.28
C PHE A 87 -28.61 10.79 -21.97
N GLY A 88 -28.56 10.54 -23.28
CA GLY A 88 -27.32 10.37 -24.03
C GLY A 88 -26.50 9.15 -23.58
N GLN A 89 -25.39 8.87 -24.27
CA GLN A 89 -24.39 7.94 -23.73
C GLN A 89 -23.66 8.67 -22.59
N SER A 90 -23.65 8.10 -21.38
CA SER A 90 -22.76 8.58 -20.33
C SER A 90 -21.33 8.64 -20.88
N LYS A 91 -20.57 9.67 -20.51
CA LYS A 91 -19.14 9.79 -20.84
C LYS A 91 -18.46 8.43 -20.65
N SER A 92 -17.70 8.01 -21.66
CA SER A 92 -17.03 6.71 -21.64
C SER A 92 -16.13 6.63 -20.39
N PRO A 93 -15.97 5.45 -19.78
CA PRO A 93 -15.08 5.28 -18.62
C PRO A 93 -13.63 5.75 -18.83
N GLY A 94 -13.20 6.00 -20.07
CA GLY A 94 -11.87 6.50 -20.41
C GLY A 94 -11.62 7.98 -20.13
N GLU A 95 -12.64 8.79 -19.84
CA GLU A 95 -12.45 10.17 -19.36
C GLU A 95 -12.24 10.24 -17.83
N ILE A 96 -12.35 9.11 -17.13
CA ILE A 96 -12.22 9.06 -15.68
C ILE A 96 -10.74 8.87 -15.34
N THR A 97 -10.11 9.97 -14.92
CA THR A 97 -8.77 10.13 -14.33
C THR A 97 -7.57 9.99 -15.28
N LYS A 98 -6.85 11.12 -15.46
CA LYS A 98 -5.42 11.07 -15.86
C LYS A 98 -4.71 10.09 -14.95
N SER A 99 -4.00 9.12 -15.52
CA SER A 99 -3.23 8.16 -14.72
C SER A 99 -2.24 8.92 -13.84
N ARG A 100 -1.87 8.37 -12.68
CA ARG A 100 -0.77 8.92 -11.87
C ARG A 100 0.52 9.07 -12.69
N GLN A 101 0.72 8.22 -13.69
CA GLN A 101 1.86 8.30 -14.62
C GLN A 101 1.77 9.51 -15.54
N ASP A 102 0.59 9.80 -16.10
CA ASP A 102 0.39 10.97 -16.98
C ASP A 102 0.58 12.27 -16.19
N GLN A 103 0.04 12.33 -14.97
CA GLN A 103 0.21 13.48 -14.08
C GLN A 103 1.69 13.68 -13.70
N HIS A 104 2.41 12.58 -13.44
CA HIS A 104 3.83 12.65 -13.15
C HIS A 104 4.64 13.10 -14.37
N ALA A 105 4.34 12.57 -15.56
CA ALA A 105 4.98 12.96 -16.81
C ALA A 105 4.78 14.44 -17.12
N GLU A 106 3.55 14.95 -16.99
CA GLU A 106 3.24 16.37 -17.16
C GLU A 106 3.97 17.24 -16.12
N SER A 107 4.07 16.78 -14.87
CA SER A 107 4.80 17.52 -13.83
C SER A 107 6.30 17.63 -14.13
N TYR A 108 6.90 16.55 -14.65
CA TYR A 108 8.31 16.53 -15.05
C TYR A 108 8.57 17.42 -16.27
N GLN A 109 7.68 17.37 -17.28
CA GLN A 109 7.76 18.24 -18.45
C GLN A 109 7.65 19.72 -18.08
N ARG A 110 6.79 20.07 -17.13
CA ARG A 110 6.68 21.44 -16.62
C ARG A 110 7.99 21.91 -15.97
N GLN A 111 8.61 21.05 -15.15
CA GLN A 111 9.90 21.36 -14.52
C GLN A 111 11.00 21.57 -15.58
N LEU A 112 11.04 20.75 -16.64
CA LEU A 112 12.00 20.93 -17.72
C LEU A 112 11.80 22.24 -18.47
N HIS A 113 10.55 22.58 -18.83
CA HIS A 113 10.24 23.84 -19.50
C HIS A 113 10.60 25.05 -18.63
N GLU A 114 10.40 24.96 -17.31
CA GLU A 114 10.83 25.99 -16.36
C GLU A 114 12.36 26.13 -16.30
N TRP A 115 13.12 25.03 -16.47
CA TRP A 115 14.58 25.05 -16.44
C TRP A 115 15.23 25.49 -17.76
N GLU A 116 14.54 25.34 -18.89
CA GLU A 116 15.01 25.83 -20.21
C GLU A 116 14.86 27.35 -20.37
N ASP A 117 14.12 28.02 -19.47
CA ASP A 117 13.96 29.48 -19.48
C ASP A 117 15.24 30.17 -18.95
N THR A 118 16.09 30.61 -19.88
CA THR A 118 17.36 31.27 -19.59
C THR A 118 17.20 32.65 -18.94
N ASP A 119 16.03 33.28 -19.10
CA ASP A 119 15.81 34.67 -18.68
C ASP A 119 15.62 34.74 -17.16
N ALA A 120 14.97 33.73 -16.56
CA ALA A 120 14.82 33.61 -15.10
C ALA A 120 16.15 33.40 -14.36
N PHE A 121 17.14 32.80 -15.01
CA PHE A 121 18.49 32.62 -14.44
C PHE A 121 19.31 33.91 -14.47
N ALA A 122 19.14 34.76 -15.49
CA ALA A 122 19.88 36.00 -15.65
C ALA A 122 19.61 37.02 -14.53
N GLU A 123 18.42 36.99 -13.91
CA GLU A 123 18.05 37.90 -12.82
C GLU A 123 18.68 37.54 -11.45
N ASN A 124 19.21 36.33 -11.30
CA ASN A 124 19.80 35.88 -10.03
C ASN A 124 21.18 36.49 -9.80
N LYS A 125 21.22 37.68 -9.18
CA LYS A 125 22.45 38.43 -8.82
C LYS A 125 23.51 37.65 -8.02
N PHE A 126 23.14 36.50 -7.45
CA PHE A 126 24.01 35.68 -6.62
C PHE A 126 24.87 34.71 -7.46
N LEU A 127 24.31 34.12 -8.51
CA LEU A 127 25.02 33.15 -9.33
C LEU A 127 25.78 33.93 -10.40
N LYS A 128 27.10 34.08 -10.20
CA LYS A 128 28.02 34.67 -11.17
C LYS A 128 28.42 33.62 -12.21
N ASP A 129 29.65 33.70 -12.71
CA ASP A 129 30.23 32.74 -13.65
C ASP A 129 30.11 31.30 -13.12
N PRO A 130 29.49 30.37 -13.89
CA PRO A 130 29.40 28.96 -13.49
C PRO A 130 30.77 28.30 -13.29
N TYR A 131 31.83 28.77 -13.97
CA TYR A 131 33.18 28.22 -13.80
C TYR A 131 33.81 28.55 -12.46
N CYS A 132 33.33 29.61 -11.79
CA CYS A 132 33.77 30.01 -10.45
C CYS A 132 32.84 29.49 -9.35
N THR A 133 31.76 28.80 -9.71
CA THR A 133 30.71 28.36 -8.76
C THR A 133 30.84 26.87 -8.46
N VAL A 134 30.96 26.54 -7.16
CA VAL A 134 31.03 25.16 -6.66
C VAL A 134 29.72 24.78 -5.99
N PHE A 135 29.14 23.66 -6.42
CA PHE A 135 27.95 23.06 -5.82
C PHE A 135 28.35 22.16 -4.65
N VAL A 136 27.78 22.42 -3.47
CA VAL A 136 28.05 21.66 -2.25
C VAL A 136 26.76 21.01 -1.78
N ALA A 137 26.74 19.68 -1.72
CA ALA A 137 25.56 18.88 -1.31
C ALA A 137 25.82 18.05 -0.07
N ARG A 138 24.74 17.52 0.51
CA ARG A 138 24.75 16.71 1.75
C ARG A 138 25.30 17.47 2.95
N LEU A 139 25.00 18.76 3.02
CA LEU A 139 25.30 19.60 4.17
C LEU A 139 24.37 19.27 5.35
N TYR A 140 24.88 19.44 6.57
CA TYR A 140 24.02 19.40 7.75
C TYR A 140 22.98 20.53 7.69
N TYR A 141 21.74 20.23 8.08
CA TYR A 141 20.64 21.20 8.05
C TYR A 141 20.88 22.42 8.96
N SER A 142 21.67 22.26 10.02
CA SER A 142 22.05 23.29 10.98
C SER A 142 23.27 24.12 10.55
N MET A 143 23.92 23.78 9.43
CA MET A 143 25.13 24.46 8.99
C MET A 143 24.80 25.86 8.47
N THR A 144 25.64 26.84 8.83
CA THR A 144 25.48 28.23 8.40
C THR A 144 26.41 28.57 7.24
N GLU A 145 26.08 29.64 6.51
CA GLU A 145 26.93 30.18 5.44
C GLU A 145 28.31 30.57 5.94
N LEU A 146 28.42 30.98 7.20
CA LEU A 146 29.67 31.36 7.85
C LEU A 146 30.58 30.15 8.04
N ASP A 147 30.01 29.01 8.45
CA ASP A 147 30.76 27.76 8.60
C ASP A 147 31.32 27.31 7.25
N LEU A 148 30.50 27.36 6.20
CA LEU A 148 30.97 27.07 4.82
C LEU A 148 32.08 28.03 4.41
N SER A 149 31.90 29.34 4.63
CA SER A 149 32.93 30.33 4.28
C SER A 149 34.26 30.01 4.96
N ARG A 150 34.26 29.67 6.26
CA ARG A 150 35.47 29.28 6.99
C ARG A 150 36.12 28.03 6.44
N THR A 151 35.35 26.98 6.16
CA THR A 151 35.90 25.71 5.67
C THR A 151 36.45 25.84 4.26
N PHE A 152 35.79 26.61 3.39
CA PHE A 152 36.20 26.76 2.00
C PHE A 152 37.27 27.83 1.78
N ALA A 153 37.50 28.72 2.75
CA ALA A 153 38.51 29.78 2.66
C ALA A 153 39.95 29.24 2.52
N GLN A 154 40.20 27.98 2.90
CA GLN A 154 41.52 27.35 2.74
C GLN A 154 41.88 27.05 1.28
N TYR A 155 40.89 26.96 0.38
CA TYR A 155 41.11 26.63 -1.03
C TYR A 155 41.22 27.87 -1.92
N GLY A 156 40.73 29.02 -1.47
CA GLY A 156 40.83 30.28 -2.19
C GLY A 156 39.92 31.39 -1.64
N SER A 157 40.01 32.56 -2.27
CA SER A 157 39.18 33.72 -1.94
C SER A 157 37.73 33.49 -2.37
N ILE A 158 36.81 33.63 -1.42
CA ILE A 158 35.38 33.44 -1.63
C ILE A 158 34.72 34.79 -1.89
N ASP A 159 33.96 34.87 -2.98
CA ASP A 159 33.16 36.04 -3.34
C ASP A 159 31.80 36.03 -2.63
N SER A 160 31.09 34.90 -2.69
CA SER A 160 29.78 34.77 -2.05
C SER A 160 29.40 33.32 -1.73
N VAL A 161 28.58 33.14 -0.68
CA VAL A 161 28.09 31.82 -0.22
C VAL A 161 26.59 31.90 0.02
N ARG A 162 25.84 30.89 -0.45
CA ARG A 162 24.39 30.80 -0.22
C ARG A 162 23.96 29.36 -0.03
N ILE A 163 23.26 29.11 1.08
CA ILE A 163 22.57 27.85 1.34
C ILE A 163 21.14 27.97 0.79
N VAL A 164 20.69 26.96 0.03
CA VAL A 164 19.32 26.96 -0.46
C VAL A 164 18.39 26.47 0.64
N ARG A 165 17.41 27.32 0.97
CA ARG A 165 16.36 27.04 1.96
C ARG A 165 15.02 26.91 1.26
N HIS A 166 14.11 26.17 1.87
CA HIS A 166 12.71 26.13 1.43
C HIS A 166 12.09 27.53 1.60
N THR A 167 11.36 28.01 0.60
CA THR A 167 10.76 29.36 0.62
C THR A 167 9.71 29.50 1.73
N GLU A 168 8.90 28.47 1.94
CA GLU A 168 7.83 28.50 2.94
C GLU A 168 8.27 28.22 4.38
N THR A 169 9.14 27.22 4.61
CA THR A 169 9.51 26.78 5.95
C THR A 169 10.82 27.36 6.45
N GLY A 170 11.62 27.97 5.56
CA GLY A 170 12.96 28.46 5.88
C GLY A 170 13.98 27.36 6.20
N ALA A 171 13.59 26.08 6.16
CA ALA A 171 14.50 24.97 6.45
C ALA A 171 15.53 24.81 5.34
N SER A 172 16.79 24.57 5.71
CA SER A 172 17.87 24.26 4.77
C SER A 172 17.55 23.01 3.95
N ARG A 173 17.79 23.05 2.63
CA ARG A 173 17.61 21.87 1.76
C ARG A 173 18.80 20.89 1.82
N GLY A 174 19.84 21.23 2.57
CA GLY A 174 21.05 20.41 2.70
C GLY A 174 22.02 20.56 1.52
N TYR A 175 21.91 21.65 0.76
CA TYR A 175 22.88 22.01 -0.27
C TYR A 175 23.03 23.53 -0.40
N GLY A 176 24.15 23.96 -0.97
CA GLY A 176 24.48 25.36 -1.18
C GLY A 176 25.45 25.56 -2.33
N PHE A 177 25.68 26.83 -2.64
CA PHE A 177 26.59 27.28 -3.69
C PHE A 177 27.65 28.18 -3.08
N VAL A 178 28.90 27.94 -3.45
CA VAL A 178 30.06 28.75 -3.07
C VAL A 178 30.66 29.32 -4.35
N VAL A 179 30.73 30.64 -4.45
CA VAL A 179 31.31 31.35 -5.58
C VAL A 179 32.70 31.84 -5.16
N PHE A 180 33.72 31.42 -5.89
CA PHE A 180 35.09 31.88 -5.72
C PHE A 180 35.36 33.12 -6.58
N GLU A 181 36.37 33.91 -6.21
CA GLU A 181 36.82 35.04 -7.04
C GLU A 181 37.49 34.58 -8.34
N ARG A 182 38.14 33.40 -8.34
CA ARG A 182 38.90 32.85 -9.47
C ARG A 182 38.46 31.42 -9.81
N ASP A 183 38.46 31.10 -11.10
CA ASP A 183 38.11 29.77 -11.62
C ASP A 183 39.13 28.69 -11.19
N VAL A 184 40.40 29.07 -11.07
CA VAL A 184 41.48 28.17 -10.62
C VAL A 184 41.23 27.67 -9.20
N ASP A 185 40.75 28.54 -8.31
CA ASP A 185 40.49 28.23 -6.91
C ASP A 185 39.30 27.26 -6.80
N ALA A 186 38.24 27.47 -7.59
CA ALA A 186 37.11 26.55 -7.69
C ALA A 186 37.52 25.15 -8.21
N LYS A 187 38.35 25.09 -9.26
CA LYS A 187 38.87 23.82 -9.81
C LYS A 187 39.76 23.08 -8.81
N ASN A 188 40.61 23.79 -8.07
CA ASN A 188 41.45 23.20 -7.02
C ASN A 188 40.59 22.63 -5.90
N CYS A 189 39.60 23.39 -5.43
CA CYS A 189 38.63 22.95 -4.43
C CYS A 189 37.93 21.65 -4.86
N ILE A 190 37.43 21.57 -6.10
CA ILE A 190 36.76 20.38 -6.64
C ILE A 190 37.74 19.19 -6.69
N ARG A 191 38.96 19.40 -7.16
CA ARG A 191 39.97 18.33 -7.30
C ARG A 191 40.31 17.70 -5.95
N GLU A 192 40.40 18.50 -4.89
CA GLU A 192 40.76 18.02 -3.55
C GLU A 192 39.57 17.42 -2.79
N LEU A 193 38.37 18.01 -2.90
CA LEU A 193 37.21 17.58 -2.11
C LEU A 193 36.32 16.53 -2.79
N ALA A 194 36.33 16.41 -4.11
CA ALA A 194 35.54 15.39 -4.80
C ALA A 194 35.84 13.94 -4.33
N PRO A 195 37.10 13.51 -4.11
CA PRO A 195 37.38 12.14 -3.68
C PRO A 195 37.17 11.91 -2.18
N THR A 196 37.51 12.87 -1.33
CA THR A 196 37.53 12.70 0.14
C THR A 196 36.21 13.11 0.80
N GLY A 197 35.47 14.04 0.18
CA GLY A 197 34.32 14.68 0.80
C GLY A 197 34.71 15.66 1.90
N LEU A 198 33.75 16.48 2.33
CA LEU A 198 33.97 17.47 3.38
C LEU A 198 33.62 16.87 4.75
N ALA A 199 34.64 16.52 5.54
CA ALA A 199 34.46 16.11 6.92
C ALA A 199 34.32 17.35 7.83
N VAL A 200 33.11 17.88 7.95
CA VAL A 200 32.81 18.98 8.88
C VAL A 200 32.17 18.40 10.13
N GLU A 201 32.73 18.72 11.29
CA GLU A 201 32.08 18.46 12.56
C GLU A 201 30.81 19.32 12.66
N PRO A 202 29.67 18.76 13.09
CA PRO A 202 28.43 19.54 13.19
C PRO A 202 28.64 20.74 14.11
N PRO A 203 28.09 21.92 13.78
CA PRO A 203 28.25 23.11 14.59
C PRO A 203 27.74 22.85 16.03
N ALA A 204 28.47 23.38 17.01
CA ALA A 204 28.24 23.15 18.43
C ALA A 204 26.77 23.43 18.80
N GLY A 205 26.02 22.37 19.15
CA GLY A 205 24.59 22.46 19.49
C GLY A 205 23.70 21.39 18.86
N VAL A 206 24.21 20.63 17.87
CA VAL A 206 23.47 19.47 17.34
C VAL A 206 23.72 18.27 18.24
N LEU A 207 22.78 18.01 19.16
CA LEU A 207 22.71 16.73 19.86
C LEU A 207 22.69 15.62 18.81
N LYS A 208 23.69 14.74 18.85
CA LYS A 208 23.66 13.46 18.13
C LYS A 208 22.36 12.78 18.54
N LYS A 209 21.34 12.80 17.68
CA LYS A 209 20.23 11.87 17.82
C LYS A 209 20.83 10.50 17.53
N GLU A 210 21.40 9.91 18.56
CA GLU A 210 21.69 8.49 18.56
C GLU A 210 20.36 7.83 18.24
N LYS A 211 20.28 7.26 17.04
CA LYS A 211 19.25 6.31 16.70
C LYS A 211 19.54 5.10 17.60
N PHE A 212 19.05 5.14 18.83
CA PHE A 212 18.81 3.92 19.59
C PHE A 212 17.85 3.10 18.72
N LEU A 213 18.42 2.20 17.93
CA LEU A 213 17.70 1.05 17.41
C LEU A 213 17.11 0.37 18.65
N SER A 214 15.80 0.52 18.83
CA SER A 214 15.02 -0.31 19.72
C SER A 214 15.14 -1.75 19.23
N ILE A 215 16.10 -2.49 19.76
CA ILE A 215 16.03 -3.95 19.84
C ILE A 215 14.85 -4.25 20.77
N TRP A 216 13.74 -4.69 20.18
CA TRP A 216 12.74 -5.42 20.93
C TRP A 216 13.34 -6.78 21.26
N SER A 217 13.64 -7.01 22.54
CA SER A 217 13.81 -8.37 23.06
C SER A 217 12.44 -8.83 23.54
N ALA A 218 11.93 -9.89 22.93
CA ALA A 218 10.77 -10.61 23.43
C ALA A 218 11.30 -11.67 24.40
N ASP A 219 11.15 -11.43 25.71
CA ASP A 219 11.23 -12.45 26.76
C ASP A 219 10.42 -11.94 27.97
N ASP A 220 9.17 -12.42 28.06
CA ASP A 220 8.41 -12.89 29.24
C ASP A 220 6.89 -12.93 28.94
#